data_AF-A0A7C6B3D9-F1
#
_entry.id   AF-A0A7C6B3D9-F1
#
_cell.length_a   1.000
_cell.length_b   1.000
_cell.length_c   1.000
_cell.angle_alpha   90.00
_cell.angle_beta   90.00
_cell.angle_gamma   90.00
#
_symmetry.space_group_name_H-M   'P 1'
#
loop_
_entity.id
_entity.type
_entity.pdbx_description
1 polymer ?
#
loop_
_entity_poly.entity_id
_entity_poly.type
_entity_poly.pdbx_seq_one_letter_code
_entity_poly.pdbx_strand_id
1 'polypeptide(L)'
;MYGQDPRVGVAINPDTLTGLESMLYTRNMLSLREKVGFYAEVILPSEGVSHLRRVQGLRWGGSTRAVTVHHLSSPVKWPDEKPRNGQKTFLALTTPGLFEQGWQPACLRGNLAGAVVPGQVAVSGWDLLRRGPKPVRFAASAGSVYFLERVPETLPDLLSDRFKDCRQGWGCYVQGVWNDV
;
A
#
# COMPACT_ATOMS: atom_id res chain seq x y z
N MET A 1 -7.31 -15.24 -3.00
CA MET A 1 -6.70 -14.71 -1.76
C MET A 1 -7.76 -14.12 -0.82
N TYR A 2 -8.75 -13.40 -1.34
CA TYR A 2 -9.84 -12.81 -0.57
C TYR A 2 -11.18 -12.98 -1.32
N GLY A 3 -12.28 -12.64 -0.67
CA GLY A 3 -13.63 -12.52 -1.22
C GLY A 3 -14.29 -11.19 -0.82
N GLN A 4 -15.52 -11.01 -1.25
CA GLN A 4 -16.36 -9.85 -0.93
C GLN A 4 -17.50 -10.30 0.00
N ASP A 5 -17.82 -9.48 1.00
CA ASP A 5 -18.88 -9.72 1.98
C ASP A 5 -19.82 -8.49 2.00
N PRO A 6 -20.84 -8.46 1.13
CA PRO A 6 -21.81 -7.38 1.07
C PRO A 6 -22.74 -7.42 2.28
N ARG A 7 -22.85 -6.30 2.99
CA ARG A 7 -23.70 -6.14 4.16
C ARG A 7 -24.63 -4.96 4.01
N VAL A 8 -25.88 -5.15 4.44
CA VAL A 8 -26.88 -4.09 4.54
C VAL A 8 -27.10 -3.77 6.02
N GLY A 9 -27.20 -2.49 6.35
CA GLY A 9 -27.56 -2.02 7.68
C GLY A 9 -28.73 -1.05 7.62
N VAL A 10 -29.53 -1.05 8.68
CA VAL A 10 -30.67 -0.15 8.87
C VAL A 10 -30.58 0.45 10.27
N ALA A 11 -30.90 1.73 10.44
CA ALA A 11 -31.07 2.30 11.77
C ALA A 11 -32.49 2.03 12.28
N ILE A 12 -32.61 1.60 13.53
CA ILE A 12 -33.87 1.25 14.17
C ILE A 12 -34.21 2.29 15.22
N ASN A 13 -35.47 2.74 15.25
CA ASN A 13 -36.01 3.51 16.35
C ASN A 13 -36.21 2.58 17.57
N PRO A 14 -35.58 2.87 18.73
CA PRO A 14 -35.63 1.98 19.88
C PRO A 14 -37.04 1.88 20.52
N ASP A 15 -37.87 2.91 20.36
CA ASP A 15 -39.19 2.98 20.98
C ASP A 15 -40.25 2.25 20.15
N THR A 16 -40.19 2.40 18.82
CA THR A 16 -41.18 1.80 17.90
C THR A 16 -40.72 0.49 17.29
N LEU A 17 -39.43 0.15 17.40
CA LEU A 17 -38.78 -1.00 16.75
C LEU A 17 -38.93 -1.01 15.22
N THR A 18 -39.19 0.16 14.62
CA THR A 18 -39.28 0.34 13.17
C THR A 18 -38.00 0.93 12.61
N GLY A 19 -37.75 0.73 11.32
CA GLY A 19 -36.67 1.41 10.61
C GLY A 19 -36.87 2.92 10.58
N LEU A 20 -35.79 3.68 10.76
CA LEU A 20 -35.79 5.12 10.51
C LEU A 20 -35.77 5.39 9.00
N GLU A 21 -36.55 6.37 8.58
CA GLU A 21 -36.61 6.80 7.18
C GLU A 21 -35.23 7.24 6.68
N SER A 22 -34.90 6.87 5.45
CA SER A 22 -33.61 7.16 4.78
C SER A 22 -32.35 6.64 5.50
N MET A 23 -32.48 5.75 6.49
CA MET A 23 -31.35 5.20 7.24
C MET A 23 -30.98 3.78 6.81
N LEU A 24 -31.01 3.51 5.50
CA LEU A 24 -30.55 2.25 4.89
C LEU A 24 -29.17 2.47 4.27
N TYR A 25 -28.21 1.60 4.57
CA TYR A 25 -26.89 1.65 3.95
C TYR A 25 -26.37 0.28 3.57
N THR A 26 -25.48 0.24 2.57
CA THR A 26 -24.79 -0.98 2.15
C THR A 26 -23.28 -0.77 2.24
N ARG A 27 -22.54 -1.82 2.60
CA ARG A 27 -21.08 -1.84 2.61
C ARG A 27 -20.60 -3.16 2.03
N ASN A 28 -19.59 -3.12 1.17
CA ASN A 28 -18.92 -4.32 0.71
C ASN A 28 -17.60 -4.49 1.45
N MET A 29 -17.47 -5.56 2.23
CA MET A 29 -16.30 -5.79 3.05
C MET A 29 -15.33 -6.74 2.34
N LEU A 30 -14.03 -6.49 2.52
CA LEU A 30 -13.00 -7.45 2.15
C LEU A 30 -12.98 -8.60 3.16
N SER A 31 -13.17 -9.82 2.69
CA SER A 31 -13.06 -11.03 3.51
C SER A 31 -11.80 -11.81 3.13
N LEU A 32 -10.82 -11.89 4.04
CA LEU A 32 -9.60 -12.66 3.79
C LEU A 32 -9.88 -14.16 3.95
N ARG A 33 -9.27 -14.98 3.09
CA ARG A 33 -9.31 -16.45 3.29
C ARG A 33 -8.51 -16.84 4.53
N GLU A 34 -8.72 -18.05 5.03
CA GLU A 34 -7.93 -18.58 6.14
C GLU A 34 -6.42 -18.50 5.80
N LYS A 35 -5.60 -18.16 6.79
CA LYS A 35 -4.14 -18.01 6.68
C LYS A 35 -3.68 -16.90 5.72
N VAL A 36 -4.58 -16.03 5.27
CA VAL A 36 -4.24 -14.80 4.55
C VAL A 36 -4.26 -13.63 5.53
N GLY A 37 -3.18 -12.85 5.53
CA GLY A 37 -3.05 -11.66 6.34
C GLY A 37 -2.38 -10.53 5.57
N PHE A 38 -2.37 -9.35 6.17
CA PHE A 38 -1.59 -8.24 5.69
C PHE A 38 -0.23 -8.22 6.38
N TYR A 39 0.76 -7.74 5.65
CA TYR A 39 2.13 -7.62 6.12
C TYR A 39 2.59 -6.17 5.99
N ALA A 40 3.33 -5.72 6.99
CA ALA A 40 3.96 -4.40 6.98
C ALA A 40 5.29 -4.47 7.73
N GLU A 41 6.27 -3.74 7.21
CA GLU A 41 7.54 -3.47 7.86
C GLU A 41 7.55 -2.02 8.32
N VAL A 42 8.05 -1.78 9.53
CA VAL A 42 8.11 -0.43 10.09
C VAL A 42 9.51 -0.18 10.61
N ILE A 43 10.16 0.86 10.06
CA ILE A 43 11.43 1.36 10.56
C ILE A 43 11.10 2.34 11.69
N LEU A 44 11.56 2.02 12.90
CA LEU A 44 11.30 2.80 14.11
C LEU A 44 12.62 3.24 14.75
N PRO A 45 12.63 4.41 15.42
CA PRO A 45 13.63 4.71 16.44
C PRO A 45 13.70 3.61 17.50
N SER A 46 14.85 3.44 18.16
CA SER A 46 15.09 2.36 19.11
C SER A 46 14.08 2.34 20.26
N GLU A 47 13.64 3.50 20.74
CA GLU A 47 12.61 3.64 21.76
C GLU A 47 11.22 3.18 21.31
N GLY A 48 10.91 3.28 20.01
CA GLY A 48 9.61 2.91 19.44
C GLY A 48 9.38 1.40 19.35
N VAL A 49 10.45 0.61 19.28
CA VAL A 49 10.38 -0.86 19.11
C VAL A 49 9.67 -1.53 20.29
N SER A 50 9.99 -1.09 21.52
CA SER A 50 9.37 -1.64 22.73
C SER A 50 7.86 -1.36 22.80
N HIS A 51 7.43 -0.19 22.32
CA HIS A 51 6.03 0.20 22.26
C HIS A 51 5.27 -0.63 21.22
N LEU A 52 5.84 -0.80 20.01
CA LEU A 52 5.20 -1.59 18.96
C LEU A 52 5.01 -3.06 19.39
N ARG A 53 6.00 -3.66 20.05
CA ARG A 53 5.93 -5.06 20.53
C ARG A 53 4.81 -5.32 21.54
N ARG A 54 4.31 -4.27 22.22
CA ARG A 54 3.18 -4.37 23.15
C ARG A 54 1.82 -4.35 22.44
N VAL A 55 1.77 -3.92 21.18
CA VAL A 55 0.53 -3.88 20.40
C VAL A 55 0.18 -5.30 19.95
N GLN A 56 -0.86 -5.88 20.54
CA GLN A 56 -1.38 -7.20 20.16
C GLN A 56 -2.63 -7.11 19.28
N GLY A 57 -3.25 -5.93 19.21
CA GLY A 57 -4.39 -5.66 18.33
C GLY A 57 -4.68 -4.17 18.25
N LEU A 58 -5.35 -3.76 17.17
CA LEU A 58 -5.74 -2.36 16.95
C LEU A 58 -7.01 -2.25 16.11
N ARG A 59 -7.64 -1.08 16.16
CA ARG A 59 -8.73 -0.74 15.25
C ARG A 59 -8.15 -0.42 13.88
N TRP A 60 -8.57 -1.15 12.85
CA TRP A 60 -8.03 -0.97 11.50
C TRP A 60 -9.13 -0.93 10.44
N GLY A 61 -8.99 -0.01 9.49
CA GLY A 61 -10.01 0.29 8.50
C GLY A 61 -11.18 1.09 9.07
N GLY A 62 -12.29 1.09 8.34
CA GLY A 62 -13.53 1.75 8.76
C GLY A 62 -14.38 0.90 9.71
N SER A 63 -15.49 1.48 10.19
CA SER A 63 -16.56 0.74 10.90
C SER A 63 -16.11 -0.01 12.15
N THR A 64 -15.16 0.58 12.89
CA THR A 64 -14.61 0.05 14.16
C THR A 64 -14.12 -1.41 14.07
N ARG A 65 -13.63 -1.88 12.93
CA ARG A 65 -13.05 -3.23 12.85
C ARG A 65 -11.76 -3.32 13.66
N ALA A 66 -11.53 -4.48 14.26
CA ALA A 66 -10.31 -4.77 15.03
C ALA A 66 -9.53 -5.87 14.32
N VAL A 67 -8.21 -5.79 14.43
CA VAL A 67 -7.30 -6.83 13.93
C VAL A 67 -6.32 -7.23 15.02
N THR A 68 -5.89 -8.49 14.97
CA THR A 68 -4.79 -9.01 15.77
C THR A 68 -3.48 -8.70 15.08
N VAL A 69 -2.46 -8.35 15.85
CA VAL A 69 -1.10 -8.11 15.37
C VAL A 69 -0.24 -9.29 15.76
N HIS A 70 0.39 -9.90 14.76
CA HIS A 70 1.39 -10.96 14.97
C HIS A 70 2.78 -10.39 14.67
N HIS A 71 3.65 -10.41 15.67
CA HIS A 71 5.03 -9.95 15.52
C HIS A 71 5.88 -11.10 14.97
N LEU A 72 6.57 -10.84 13.86
CA LEU A 72 7.56 -11.78 13.32
C LEU A 72 8.93 -11.54 13.94
N SER A 73 9.71 -12.60 14.12
CA SER A 73 11.08 -12.51 14.63
C SER A 73 12.06 -11.92 13.63
N SER A 74 11.78 -12.05 12.33
CA SER A 74 12.54 -11.43 11.25
C SER A 74 11.61 -10.98 10.11
N PRO A 75 11.99 -9.95 9.33
CA PRO A 75 11.26 -9.56 8.13
C PRO A 75 11.18 -10.68 7.09
N VAL A 76 10.22 -10.54 6.17
CA VAL A 76 10.11 -11.41 5.00
C VAL A 76 11.29 -11.13 4.08
N LYS A 77 11.92 -12.19 3.56
CA LYS A 77 12.94 -12.05 2.51
C LYS A 77 12.24 -11.90 1.17
N TRP A 78 12.27 -10.69 0.63
CA TRP A 78 11.75 -10.40 -0.70
C TRP A 78 12.74 -10.83 -1.78
N PRO A 79 12.26 -11.12 -3.01
CA PRO A 79 13.16 -11.33 -4.15
C PRO A 79 14.04 -10.09 -4.40
N ASP A 80 15.33 -10.33 -4.58
CA ASP A 80 16.35 -9.32 -4.92
C ASP A 80 17.35 -9.92 -5.92
N GLU A 81 16.81 -10.39 -7.05
CA GLU A 81 17.64 -10.97 -8.10
C GLU A 81 18.51 -9.88 -8.73
N LYS A 82 19.79 -10.18 -8.92
CA LYS A 82 20.76 -9.30 -9.56
C LYS A 82 21.01 -9.75 -11.01
N PRO A 83 21.08 -8.81 -11.96
CA PRO A 83 21.29 -9.14 -13.37
C PRO A 83 22.60 -9.90 -13.58
N ARG A 84 22.57 -10.95 -14.39
CA ARG A 84 23.73 -11.73 -14.85
C ARG A 84 23.66 -11.91 -16.36
N ASN A 85 24.82 -12.10 -17.01
CA ASN A 85 24.91 -12.48 -18.42
C ASN A 85 24.04 -11.62 -19.38
N GLY A 86 24.19 -10.30 -19.33
CA GLY A 86 23.45 -9.38 -20.21
C GLY A 86 21.99 -9.12 -19.80
N GLN A 87 21.49 -9.75 -18.72
CA GLN A 87 20.20 -9.40 -18.13
C GLN A 87 20.16 -7.93 -17.70
N LYS A 88 18.96 -7.36 -17.73
CA LYS A 88 18.64 -6.04 -17.21
C LYS A 88 17.76 -6.15 -15.97
N THR A 89 17.64 -5.04 -15.24
CA THR A 89 16.83 -4.96 -14.01
C THR A 89 15.42 -4.45 -14.32
N PHE A 90 14.42 -4.99 -13.63
CA PHE A 90 13.11 -4.34 -13.51
C PHE A 90 12.75 -4.12 -12.05
N LEU A 91 11.95 -3.10 -11.79
CA LEU A 91 11.41 -2.77 -10.46
C LEU A 91 9.89 -2.91 -10.49
N ALA A 92 9.29 -3.67 -9.58
CA ALA A 92 7.85 -3.85 -9.49
C ALA A 92 7.31 -3.26 -8.18
N LEU A 93 6.37 -2.32 -8.28
CA LEU A 93 5.75 -1.69 -7.12
C LEU A 93 4.89 -2.68 -6.32
N THR A 94 5.14 -2.80 -5.02
CA THR A 94 4.31 -3.57 -4.08
C THR A 94 3.31 -2.70 -3.33
N THR A 95 3.56 -1.38 -3.28
CA THR A 95 2.59 -0.38 -2.84
C THR A 95 2.45 0.71 -3.90
N PRO A 96 1.34 1.48 -3.93
CA PRO A 96 1.22 2.57 -4.88
C PRO A 96 2.34 3.60 -4.72
N GLY A 97 2.80 4.17 -5.83
CA GLY A 97 3.90 5.15 -5.86
C GLY A 97 3.41 6.56 -6.16
N LEU A 98 3.81 7.54 -5.34
CA LEU A 98 3.47 8.94 -5.55
C LEU A 98 4.64 9.64 -6.26
N PHE A 99 4.43 10.02 -7.52
CA PHE A 99 5.42 10.66 -8.36
C PHE A 99 4.92 11.99 -8.89
N GLU A 100 5.80 12.98 -9.00
CA GLU A 100 5.45 14.33 -9.47
C GLU A 100 5.07 14.34 -10.95
N GLN A 101 5.60 13.39 -11.74
CA GLN A 101 5.22 13.16 -13.14
C GLN A 101 4.06 12.14 -13.28
N GLY A 102 3.33 11.88 -12.19
CA GLY A 102 2.16 10.99 -12.13
C GLY A 102 2.51 9.51 -12.14
N TRP A 103 3.24 9.05 -13.15
CA TRP A 103 3.59 7.63 -13.32
C TRP A 103 5.09 7.34 -13.23
N GLN A 104 5.96 8.31 -13.55
CA GLN A 104 7.40 8.07 -13.62
C GLN A 104 8.12 8.54 -12.34
N PRO A 105 8.81 7.65 -11.61
CA PRO A 105 9.66 8.04 -10.49
C PRO A 105 10.79 8.96 -10.93
N ALA A 106 11.06 10.02 -10.17
CA ALA A 106 12.08 11.01 -10.52
C ALA A 106 13.49 10.41 -10.64
N CYS A 107 13.83 9.45 -9.77
CA CYS A 107 15.14 8.77 -9.76
C CYS A 107 15.39 7.87 -10.97
N LEU A 108 14.36 7.49 -11.72
CA LEU A 108 14.48 6.61 -12.88
C LEU A 108 14.46 7.37 -14.22
N ARG A 109 14.36 8.71 -14.20
CA ARG A 109 14.32 9.52 -15.43
C ARG A 109 15.60 9.32 -16.25
N GLY A 110 15.41 9.06 -17.54
CA GLY A 110 16.52 8.79 -18.48
C GLY A 110 17.10 7.37 -18.38
N ASN A 111 16.61 6.53 -17.46
CA ASN A 111 17.15 5.19 -17.20
C ASN A 111 16.16 4.05 -17.54
N LEU A 112 14.98 4.37 -18.08
CA LEU A 112 13.94 3.39 -18.40
C LEU A 112 14.05 2.91 -19.86
N ALA A 113 14.02 1.59 -20.06
CA ALA A 113 13.72 0.98 -21.35
C ALA A 113 12.21 1.03 -21.64
N GLY A 114 11.40 0.91 -20.59
CA GLY A 114 9.94 0.96 -20.69
C GLY A 114 9.27 0.85 -19.32
N ALA A 115 7.95 1.00 -19.28
CA ALA A 115 7.16 0.79 -18.07
C ALA A 115 5.78 0.23 -18.40
N VAL A 116 5.26 -0.60 -17.50
CA VAL A 116 3.87 -1.06 -17.49
C VAL A 116 3.20 -0.45 -16.28
N VAL A 117 2.39 0.57 -16.52
CA VAL A 117 1.64 1.28 -15.47
C VAL A 117 0.15 1.12 -15.77
N PRO A 118 -0.55 0.20 -15.09
CA PRO A 118 -1.97 -0.10 -15.37
C PRO A 118 -2.91 1.10 -15.26
N GLY A 119 -2.52 2.10 -14.47
CA GLY A 119 -3.24 3.36 -14.35
C GLY A 119 -2.87 4.12 -13.08
N GLN A 120 -3.60 5.21 -12.87
CA GLN A 120 -3.51 6.00 -11.64
C GLN A 120 -4.61 5.60 -10.66
N VAL A 121 -4.25 5.49 -9.39
CA VAL A 121 -5.19 5.26 -8.28
C VAL A 121 -5.39 6.57 -7.54
N ALA A 122 -6.64 7.02 -7.46
CA ALA A 122 -7.02 8.18 -6.65
C ALA A 122 -7.00 7.81 -5.17
N VAL A 123 -6.26 8.59 -4.37
CA VAL A 123 -6.05 8.35 -2.94
C VAL A 123 -6.22 9.65 -2.15
N SER A 124 -6.97 9.61 -1.06
CA SER A 124 -7.12 10.75 -0.14
C SER A 124 -6.88 10.30 1.30
N GLY A 125 -7.92 9.80 1.96
CA GLY A 125 -7.95 9.46 3.38
C GLY A 125 -8.67 10.51 4.22
N TRP A 126 -8.72 10.27 5.52
CA TRP A 126 -9.35 11.14 6.51
C TRP A 126 -8.28 11.71 7.45
N ASP A 127 -8.36 13.01 7.70
CA ASP A 127 -7.54 13.70 8.69
C ASP A 127 -8.30 13.73 10.01
N LEU A 128 -7.78 13.00 11.02
CA LEU A 128 -8.42 12.89 12.33
C LEU A 128 -8.33 14.18 13.15
N LEU A 129 -7.28 15.00 12.94
CA LEU A 129 -7.10 16.26 13.66
C LEU A 129 -8.05 17.31 13.10
N ARG A 130 -8.13 17.41 11.77
CA ARG A 130 -9.02 18.35 11.08
C ARG A 130 -10.47 17.85 10.98
N ARG A 131 -10.71 16.58 11.27
CA ARG A 131 -12.00 15.88 11.14
C ARG A 131 -12.61 16.05 9.75
N GLY A 132 -11.80 15.84 8.71
CA GLY A 132 -12.22 16.03 7.33
C GLY A 132 -11.42 15.22 6.31
N PRO A 133 -11.83 15.21 5.04
CA PRO A 133 -11.09 14.52 3.99
C PRO A 133 -9.72 15.17 3.74
N LYS A 134 -8.70 14.34 3.50
CA LYS A 134 -7.42 14.80 2.96
C LYS A 134 -7.57 15.17 1.48
N PRO A 135 -6.75 16.08 0.93
CA PRO A 135 -6.74 16.34 -0.51
C PRO A 135 -6.53 15.06 -1.32
N VAL A 136 -7.25 14.94 -2.43
CA VAL A 136 -7.08 13.84 -3.38
C VAL A 136 -5.72 13.95 -4.06
N ARG A 137 -5.03 12.82 -4.18
CA ARG A 137 -3.78 12.64 -4.91
C ARG A 137 -3.92 11.45 -5.85
N PHE A 138 -3.08 11.39 -6.86
CA PHE A 138 -3.04 10.28 -7.82
C PHE A 138 -1.69 9.60 -7.73
N ALA A 139 -1.70 8.27 -7.58
CA ALA A 139 -0.51 7.44 -7.46
C ALA A 139 -0.47 6.41 -8.60
N ALA A 140 0.72 6.05 -9.08
CA ALA A 140 0.87 4.85 -9.89
C ALA A 140 0.44 3.63 -9.06
N SER A 141 -0.34 2.73 -9.65
CA SER A 141 -0.88 1.57 -8.92
C SER A 141 0.22 0.63 -8.43
N ALA A 142 -0.01 -0.05 -7.31
CA ALA A 142 0.73 -1.27 -7.00
C ALA A 142 0.62 -2.26 -8.18
N GLY A 143 1.67 -3.02 -8.43
CA GLY A 143 1.81 -3.86 -9.62
C GLY A 143 2.34 -3.15 -10.87
N SER A 144 2.59 -1.83 -10.82
CA SER A 144 3.31 -1.15 -11.90
C SER A 144 4.76 -1.62 -11.96
N VAL A 145 5.28 -1.81 -13.17
CA VAL A 145 6.63 -2.35 -13.43
C VAL A 145 7.44 -1.37 -14.27
N TYR A 146 8.69 -1.11 -13.86
CA TYR A 146 9.64 -0.24 -14.56
C TYR A 146 10.83 -1.06 -15.03
N PHE A 147 11.00 -1.17 -16.34
CA PHE A 147 12.11 -1.89 -16.97
C PHE A 147 13.26 -0.91 -17.18
N LEU A 148 14.42 -1.18 -16.57
CA LEU A 148 15.56 -0.28 -16.60
C LEU A 148 16.44 -0.61 -17.80
N GLU A 149 16.78 0.42 -18.58
CA GLU A 149 17.83 0.37 -19.60
C GLU A 149 19.21 0.36 -18.92
N ARG A 150 19.35 1.17 -17.87
CA ARG A 150 20.54 1.26 -17.02
C ARG A 150 20.10 1.38 -15.57
N VAL A 151 20.78 0.66 -14.67
CA VAL A 151 20.57 0.86 -13.23
C VAL A 151 21.22 2.18 -12.82
N PRO A 152 20.48 3.13 -12.21
CA PRO A 152 21.09 4.33 -11.64
C PRO A 152 22.18 3.99 -10.63
N GLU A 153 23.19 4.86 -10.47
CA GLU A 153 24.28 4.63 -9.52
C GLU A 153 23.79 4.34 -8.08
N THR A 154 22.69 5.00 -7.70
CA THR A 154 22.01 4.76 -6.43
C THR A 154 20.52 4.60 -6.67
N LEU A 155 19.98 3.45 -6.25
CA LEU A 155 18.54 3.24 -6.14
C LEU A 155 18.11 3.53 -4.69
N PRO A 156 17.07 4.35 -4.48
CA PRO A 156 16.55 4.58 -3.15
C PRO A 156 15.80 3.34 -2.64
N ASP A 157 15.67 3.18 -1.33
CA ASP A 157 14.90 2.06 -0.73
C ASP A 157 13.41 2.10 -1.12
N LEU A 158 12.89 3.28 -1.47
CA LEU A 158 11.50 3.53 -1.86
C LEU A 158 11.48 4.52 -3.03
N LEU A 159 10.58 4.31 -3.99
CA LEU A 159 10.58 5.07 -5.26
C LEU A 159 9.79 6.39 -5.22
N SER A 160 8.94 6.63 -4.21
CA SER A 160 8.13 7.86 -4.18
C SER A 160 9.01 9.11 -4.12
N ASP A 161 8.62 10.17 -4.83
CA ASP A 161 9.50 11.32 -5.04
C ASP A 161 9.73 12.16 -3.78
N ARG A 162 8.77 12.11 -2.83
CA ARG A 162 8.81 12.92 -1.61
C ARG A 162 9.11 12.06 -0.40
N PHE A 163 10.12 12.47 0.37
CA PHE A 163 10.54 11.77 1.59
C PHE A 163 9.40 11.49 2.58
N LYS A 164 8.47 12.45 2.74
CA LYS A 164 7.29 12.28 3.61
C LYS A 164 6.36 11.14 3.18
N ASP A 165 6.28 10.88 1.87
CA ASP A 165 5.45 9.84 1.29
C ASP A 165 6.17 8.49 1.41
N CYS A 166 7.49 8.45 1.20
CA CYS A 166 8.30 7.27 1.51
C CYS A 166 8.12 6.81 2.97
N ARG A 167 8.17 7.74 3.95
CA ARG A 167 7.95 7.43 5.37
C ARG A 167 6.56 6.87 5.70
N GLN A 168 5.60 7.01 4.80
CA GLN A 168 4.24 6.48 4.93
C GLN A 168 4.05 5.15 4.18
N GLY A 169 5.11 4.58 3.59
CA GLY A 169 5.08 3.31 2.87
C GLY A 169 4.64 3.41 1.40
N TRP A 170 4.68 4.61 0.79
CA TRP A 170 4.40 4.77 -0.64
C TRP A 170 5.65 4.42 -1.46
N GLY A 171 5.45 3.73 -2.58
CA GLY A 171 6.50 3.41 -3.54
C GLY A 171 7.44 2.30 -3.09
N CYS A 172 6.98 1.36 -2.25
CA CYS A 172 7.70 0.12 -1.99
C CYS A 172 7.78 -0.71 -3.28
N TYR A 173 8.90 -1.35 -3.51
CA TYR A 173 9.13 -2.17 -4.70
C TYR A 173 9.95 -3.41 -4.39
N VAL A 174 9.91 -4.36 -5.33
CA VAL A 174 10.82 -5.50 -5.39
C VAL A 174 11.63 -5.44 -6.67
N GLN A 175 12.83 -6.01 -6.65
CA GLN A 175 13.72 -6.07 -7.79
C GLN A 175 13.68 -7.44 -8.45
N GLY A 176 13.71 -7.45 -9.78
CA GLY A 176 13.90 -8.66 -10.56
C GLY A 176 14.75 -8.40 -11.81
N VAL A 177 14.92 -9.45 -12.61
CA VAL A 177 15.73 -9.44 -13.83
C VAL A 177 14.89 -9.77 -15.06
N TRP A 178 15.24 -9.19 -16.21
CA TRP A 178 14.62 -9.45 -17.50
C TRP A 178 15.68 -9.45 -18.62
N ASN A 179 15.29 -9.91 -19.81
CA ASN A 179 16.15 -9.89 -21.00
C ASN A 179 15.49 -9.03 -22.07
N ASP A 180 16.29 -8.21 -22.75
CA ASP A 180 15.97 -7.80 -24.12
C ASP A 180 16.07 -9.07 -24.97
N VAL A 181 15.09 -9.36 -25.82
CA VAL A 181 15.18 -10.51 -26.72
C VAL A 181 16.30 -10.30 -27.74
#